data_AF-A0A8J7YPB0-F1
#
_entry.id   AF-A0A8J7YPB0-F1
#
_cell.length_a   1.000
_cell.length_b   1.000
_cell.length_c   1.000
_cell.angle_alpha   90.00
_cell.angle_beta   90.00
_cell.angle_gamma   90.00
#
_symmetry.space_group_name_H-M   'P 1'
#
loop_
_entity.id
_entity.type
_entity.pdbx_description
1 polymer ?
#
loop_
_entity_poly.entity_id
_entity_poly.type
_entity_poly.pdbx_seq_one_letter_code
_entity_poly.pdbx_strand_id
1 'polypeptide(L)'
;MEIMAAAFMVMHLPITTYSLYAMLKLRFCPHMHDHGSRPENRRLVVEIVTNGQNPEIVEDIISRLGTYKTKFETWLLKEENDRFAYSANEMVVPAITIPKTAHAGR
;
A
#
# COMPACT_ATOMS: atom_id res chain seq x y z
N MET A 1 -13.36 -17.56 55.69
CA MET A 1 -12.25 -17.24 54.77
C MET A 1 -12.33 -18.07 53.49
N GLU A 2 -12.53 -19.38 53.57
CA GLU A 2 -12.56 -20.27 52.40
C GLU A 2 -13.74 -20.02 51.43
N ILE A 3 -14.94 -19.76 51.95
CA ILE A 3 -16.13 -19.47 51.12
C ILE A 3 -15.96 -18.17 50.33
N MET A 4 -15.33 -17.15 50.94
CA MET A 4 -15.01 -15.92 50.23
C MET A 4 -13.95 -16.16 49.15
N ALA A 5 -12.91 -16.93 49.45
CA ALA A 5 -11.89 -17.28 48.45
C ALA A 5 -12.51 -18.04 47.26
N ALA A 6 -13.41 -19.00 47.50
CA ALA A 6 -14.12 -19.72 46.46
C ALA A 6 -15.02 -18.80 45.61
N ALA A 7 -15.76 -17.88 46.26
CA ALA A 7 -16.57 -16.89 45.54
C ALA A 7 -15.72 -15.96 44.67
N PHE A 8 -14.55 -15.53 45.15
CA PHE A 8 -13.59 -14.75 44.38
C PHE A 8 -13.03 -15.55 43.19
N MET A 9 -12.69 -16.83 43.37
CA MET A 9 -12.22 -17.68 42.25
C MET A 9 -13.28 -17.84 41.17
N VAL A 10 -14.55 -18.08 41.55
CA VAL A 10 -15.66 -18.24 40.59
C VAL A 10 -15.91 -16.94 39.81
N MET A 11 -15.80 -15.78 40.45
CA MET A 11 -15.95 -14.49 39.76
C MET A 11 -14.83 -14.21 38.75
N HIS A 12 -13.60 -14.67 39.02
CA HIS A 12 -12.46 -14.44 38.14
C HIS A 12 -12.31 -15.50 37.05
N LEU A 13 -12.96 -16.65 37.21
CA LEU A 13 -12.92 -17.78 36.29
C LEU A 13 -13.27 -17.39 34.85
N PRO A 14 -14.31 -16.60 34.55
CA PRO A 14 -14.61 -16.18 33.17
C PRO A 14 -13.48 -15.35 32.55
N ILE A 15 -12.88 -14.45 33.33
CA ILE A 15 -11.81 -13.54 32.87
C ILE A 15 -10.54 -14.34 32.59
N THR A 16 -10.14 -15.22 33.50
CA THR A 16 -8.94 -16.05 33.32
C THR A 16 -9.11 -17.04 32.18
N THR A 17 -10.31 -17.61 32.00
CA THR A 17 -10.61 -18.51 30.88
C THR A 17 -10.57 -17.78 29.54
N TYR A 18 -11.11 -16.56 29.47
CA TYR A 18 -11.04 -15.73 28.27
C TYR A 18 -9.61 -15.31 27.92
N SER A 19 -8.83 -14.88 28.92
CA SER A 19 -7.42 -14.52 28.74
C SER A 19 -6.58 -15.71 28.27
N LEU A 20 -6.80 -16.90 28.83
CA LEU A 20 -6.13 -18.12 28.39
C LEU A 20 -6.53 -18.49 26.96
N TYR A 21 -7.82 -18.40 26.62
CA TYR A 21 -8.30 -18.62 25.25
C TYR A 21 -7.67 -17.64 24.26
N ALA A 22 -7.58 -16.35 24.59
CA ALA A 22 -6.93 -15.35 23.75
C ALA A 22 -5.44 -15.65 23.54
N MET A 23 -4.73 -16.03 24.60
CA MET A 23 -3.32 -16.45 24.50
C MET A 23 -3.14 -17.69 23.62
N LEU A 24 -3.99 -18.70 23.79
CA LEU A 24 -3.95 -19.92 22.95
C LEU A 24 -4.30 -19.60 21.50
N LYS A 25 -5.30 -18.75 21.26
CA LYS A 25 -5.68 -18.29 19.92
C LYS A 25 -4.53 -17.55 19.24
N LEU A 26 -3.81 -16.69 19.94
CA LEU A 26 -2.63 -15.99 19.41
C LEU A 26 -1.46 -16.96 19.15
N ARG A 27 -1.28 -17.98 20.00
CA ARG A 27 -0.21 -18.98 19.85
C ARG A 27 -0.44 -19.92 18.66
N PHE A 28 -1.68 -20.35 18.43
CA PHE A 28 -2.02 -21.31 17.38
C PHE A 28 -2.49 -20.65 16.08
N CYS A 29 -2.99 -19.41 16.14
CA CYS A 29 -3.41 -18.62 14.98
C CYS A 29 -2.79 -17.21 14.99
N PRO A 30 -1.44 -17.08 14.90
CA PRO A 30 -0.76 -15.79 14.96
C PRO A 30 -1.17 -14.82 13.83
N HIS A 31 -1.79 -15.33 12.76
CA HIS A 31 -2.22 -14.55 11.60
C HIS A 31 -3.65 -13.99 11.72
N MET A 32 -4.40 -14.32 12.77
CA MET A 32 -5.76 -13.78 12.95
C MET A 32 -5.80 -12.37 13.56
N HIS A 33 -4.66 -11.82 13.97
CA HIS A 33 -4.54 -10.43 14.39
C HIS A 33 -4.20 -9.47 13.24
N ASP A 34 -4.36 -9.91 11.99
CA ASP A 34 -4.39 -9.01 10.83
C ASP A 34 -5.82 -8.44 10.65
N HIS A 35 -6.34 -7.82 11.71
CA HIS A 35 -7.50 -6.94 11.58
C HIS A 35 -7.01 -5.64 10.93
N GLY A 36 -7.04 -5.59 9.60
CA GLY A 36 -6.93 -4.30 8.90
C GLY A 36 -6.54 -4.32 7.43
N SER A 37 -6.10 -5.44 6.87
CA SER A 37 -5.81 -5.47 5.44
C SER A 37 -5.97 -6.85 4.87
N ARG A 38 -7.17 -7.15 4.35
CA ARG A 38 -7.26 -8.12 3.25
C ARG A 38 -6.27 -7.63 2.17
N PRO A 39 -5.18 -8.36 1.88
CA PRO A 39 -4.22 -7.93 0.85
C PRO A 39 -4.87 -7.83 -0.53
N GLU A 40 -6.03 -8.48 -0.71
CA GLU A 40 -6.85 -8.40 -1.92
C GLU A 40 -7.44 -7.00 -2.20
N ASN A 41 -7.46 -6.09 -1.22
CA ASN A 41 -8.08 -4.76 -1.37
C ASN A 41 -7.10 -3.58 -1.24
N ARG A 42 -5.79 -3.83 -1.07
CA ARG A 42 -4.79 -2.75 -1.16
C ARG A 42 -4.49 -2.50 -2.64
N ARG A 43 -5.20 -1.55 -3.23
CA ARG A 43 -4.84 -1.00 -4.54
C ARG A 43 -3.63 -0.09 -4.33
N LEU A 44 -2.46 -0.51 -4.78
CA LEU A 44 -1.29 0.34 -4.83
C LEU A 44 -1.37 1.14 -6.13
N VAL A 45 -1.48 2.46 -6.00
CA VAL A 45 -1.45 3.37 -7.14
C VAL A 45 0.00 3.77 -7.39
N VAL A 46 0.44 3.65 -8.64
CA VAL A 46 1.77 4.08 -9.07
C VAL A 46 1.60 5.17 -10.11
N GLU A 47 2.04 6.38 -9.76
CA GLU A 47 2.07 7.52 -10.67
C GLU A 47 3.47 7.66 -11.28
N ILE A 48 3.54 7.71 -12.61
CA ILE A 48 4.76 7.93 -13.37
C ILE A 48 4.62 9.29 -14.06
N VAL A 49 5.62 10.15 -13.95
CA VAL A 49 5.61 11.47 -14.60
C VAL A 49 6.71 11.49 -15.65
N THR A 50 6.36 11.84 -16.89
CA THR A 50 7.29 11.87 -18.03
C THR A 50 7.12 13.13 -18.86
N ASN A 51 8.25 13.65 -19.37
CA ASN A 51 8.30 14.74 -20.34
C ASN A 51 8.56 14.22 -21.77
N GLY A 52 8.48 12.90 -21.98
CA GLY A 52 8.68 12.26 -23.29
C GLY A 52 10.13 12.19 -23.78
N GLN A 53 11.13 12.50 -22.95
CA GLN A 53 12.53 12.44 -23.38
C GLN A 53 13.05 11.01 -23.60
N ASN A 54 12.54 10.03 -22.85
CA ASN A 54 12.96 8.64 -22.98
C ASN A 54 11.80 7.66 -22.77
N PRO A 55 10.94 7.49 -23.79
CA PRO A 55 9.74 6.66 -23.67
C PRO A 55 10.05 5.18 -23.47
N GLU A 56 11.19 4.69 -23.98
CA GLU A 56 11.60 3.28 -23.84
C GLU A 56 11.85 2.88 -22.37
N ILE A 57 12.47 3.78 -21.59
CA ILE A 57 12.70 3.53 -20.16
C ILE A 57 11.38 3.51 -19.41
N VAL A 58 10.45 4.41 -19.74
CA VAL A 58 9.14 4.47 -19.10
C VAL A 58 8.33 3.20 -19.39
N GLU A 59 8.38 2.70 -20.63
CA GLU A 59 7.80 1.39 -20.97
C GLU A 59 8.46 0.23 -20.21
N ASP A 60 9.78 0.21 -20.08
CA ASP A 60 10.46 -0.82 -19.28
C ASP A 60 9.99 -0.78 -17.81
N ILE A 61 9.82 0.41 -17.23
CA ILE A 61 9.27 0.57 -15.87
C ILE A 61 7.84 0.01 -15.80
N ILE A 62 6.96 0.37 -16.73
CA ILE A 62 5.57 -0.12 -16.77
C ILE A 62 5.55 -1.65 -16.91
N SER A 63 6.37 -2.21 -17.79
CA SER A 63 6.46 -3.66 -18.00
C SER A 63 6.90 -4.38 -16.73
N ARG A 64 7.90 -3.85 -16.01
CA ARG A 64 8.38 -4.39 -14.74
C ARG A 64 7.31 -4.32 -13.66
N LEU A 65 6.53 -3.24 -13.60
CA LEU A 65 5.41 -3.11 -12.67
C LEU A 65 4.39 -4.23 -12.87
N GLY A 66 4.15 -4.63 -14.13
CA GLY A 66 3.29 -5.77 -14.47
C GLY A 66 3.82 -7.14 -14.03
N THR A 67 5.14 -7.29 -13.78
CA THR A 67 5.73 -8.58 -13.37
C THR A 67 5.56 -8.91 -11.89
N TYR A 68 5.26 -7.91 -11.06
CA TYR A 68 5.09 -8.14 -9.63
C TYR A 68 3.77 -8.88 -9.34
N LYS A 69 3.76 -9.70 -8.28
CA LYS A 69 2.54 -10.40 -7.82
C LYS A 69 1.46 -9.45 -7.30
N THR A 70 1.82 -8.20 -7.01
CA THR A 70 0.91 -7.20 -6.45
C THR A 70 0.17 -6.49 -7.57
N LYS A 71 -1.14 -6.28 -7.40
CA LYS A 71 -1.95 -5.51 -8.36
C LYS A 71 -1.67 -4.01 -8.19
N PHE A 72 -1.04 -3.42 -9.20
CA PHE A 72 -0.83 -1.98 -9.29
C PHE A 72 -1.87 -1.35 -10.21
N GLU A 73 -2.34 -0.16 -9.84
CA GLU A 73 -3.06 0.74 -10.74
C GLU A 73 -2.06 1.80 -11.20
N THR A 74 -1.61 1.69 -12.45
CA THR A 74 -0.57 2.57 -13.00
C THR A 74 -1.21 3.73 -13.74
N TRP A 75 -0.82 4.95 -13.35
CA TRP A 75 -1.21 6.20 -13.99
C TRP A 75 0.04 6.91 -14.49
N LEU A 76 0.02 7.35 -15.73
CA LEU A 76 1.11 8.05 -16.39
C LEU A 76 0.68 9.48 -16.66
N LEU A 77 1.37 10.44 -16.05
CA LEU A 77 1.22 11.85 -16.34
C LEU A 77 2.26 12.23 -17.39
N LYS A 78 1.80 12.52 -18.60
CA LYS A 78 2.67 12.91 -19.72
C LYS A 78 2.39 14.35 -20.15
N GLU A 79 3.43 15.05 -20.57
CA GLU A 79 3.27 16.39 -21.14
C GLU A 79 2.61 16.33 -22.53
N GLU A 80 1.92 17.40 -22.95
CA GLU A 80 1.35 17.51 -24.31
C GLU A 80 2.38 17.32 -25.43
N ASN A 81 3.66 17.60 -25.16
CA ASN A 81 4.73 17.42 -26.13
C ASN A 81 5.14 15.94 -26.29
N ASP A 82 4.77 15.09 -25.35
CA ASP A 82 5.02 13.65 -25.41
C ASP A 82 3.96 12.96 -26.29
N ARG A 83 4.37 12.61 -27.50
CA ARG A 83 3.53 11.92 -28.49
C ARG A 83 3.54 10.40 -28.34
N PHE A 84 4.38 9.87 -27.45
CA PHE A 84 4.47 8.42 -27.26
C PHE A 84 3.20 7.91 -26.57
N ALA A 85 2.76 6.72 -26.98
CA ALA A 85 1.61 6.03 -26.41
C ALA A 85 2.13 4.87 -25.57
N TYR A 86 1.83 4.92 -24.27
CA TYR A 86 2.31 3.99 -23.27
C TYR A 86 1.25 2.93 -22.93
N SER A 87 1.72 1.82 -22.39
CA SER A 87 0.93 0.66 -21.98
C SER A 87 0.27 0.83 -20.59
N ALA A 88 -0.12 2.06 -20.23
CA ALA A 88 -0.72 2.42 -18.94
C ALA A 88 -1.87 3.43 -19.09
N ASN A 89 -2.59 3.75 -18.01
CA ASN A 89 -3.59 4.82 -18.03
C ASN A 89 -2.89 6.17 -18.16
N GLU A 90 -3.23 6.97 -19.15
CA GLU A 90 -2.55 8.23 -19.43
C GLU A 90 -3.39 9.44 -19.03
N MET A 91 -2.73 10.43 -18.44
CA MET A 91 -3.24 11.76 -18.21
C MET A 91 -2.29 12.76 -18.87
N VAL A 92 -2.82 13.53 -19.82
CA VAL A 92 -2.05 14.57 -20.53
C VAL A 92 -2.10 15.86 -19.72
N VAL A 93 -0.93 16.42 -19.45
CA VAL A 93 -0.75 17.65 -18.67
C VAL A 93 -0.17 18.73 -19.59
N PRO A 94 -0.66 19.99 -19.52
CA PRO A 94 -0.11 21.08 -20.31
C PRO A 94 1.37 21.29 -20.00
N ALA A 95 2.18 21.47 -21.04
CA ALA A 95 3.62 21.67 -20.89
C ALA A 95 3.90 22.99 -20.14
N ILE A 96 4.53 22.90 -18.96
CA ILE A 96 4.96 24.08 -18.23
C ILE A 96 6.29 24.55 -18.83
N THR A 97 6.25 25.63 -19.61
CA THR A 97 7.46 26.31 -20.11
C THR A 97 8.16 26.98 -18.92
N ILE A 98 9.02 26.26 -18.19
CA ILE A 98 9.88 26.88 -17.18
C ILE A 98 10.91 27.71 -17.96
N PRO A 99 10.93 29.05 -17.83
CA PRO A 99 11.93 29.86 -18.52
C PRO A 99 13.32 29.46 -18.03
N LYS A 100 14.23 29.24 -18.99
CA LYS A 100 15.61 28.77 -18.83
C LYS A 100 16.50 29.66 -17.94
N THR A 101 15.96 30.75 -17.39
CA THR A 101 16.63 31.74 -16.55
C THR A 101 16.72 31.35 -15.08
N ALA A 102 16.07 30.28 -14.62
CA ALA A 102 16.09 29.90 -13.20
C ALA A 102 17.37 29.15 -12.73
N HIS A 103 18.31 28.82 -13.63
CA HIS A 103 19.54 28.09 -13.27
C HIS A 103 20.85 28.84 -13.51
N ALA A 104 20.81 30.12 -13.87
CA ALA A 104 22.02 30.98 -13.92
C ALA A 104 22.14 31.79 -12.63
N GLY A 105 22.49 31.12 -11.52
CA GLY A 105 22.66 31.79 -10.24
C GLY A 105 23.02 30.85 -9.11
N ARG A 106 24.19 30.22 -9.18
CA ARG A 106 24.99 29.80 -8.03
C ARG A 106 26.42 29.57 -8.47
#